data_AF-A0A9Q0AWT3-F1
#
_entry.id   AF-A0A9Q0AWT3-F1
#
_cell.length_a   1.000
_cell.length_b   1.000
_cell.length_c   1.000
_cell.angle_alpha   90.00
_cell.angle_beta   90.00
_cell.angle_gamma   90.00
#
_symmetry.space_group_name_H-M   'P 1'
#
loop_
_entity.id
_entity.type
_entity.pdbx_description
1 polymer ?
#
loop_
_entity_poly.entity_id
_entity_poly.type
_entity_poly.pdbx_seq_one_letter_code
_entity_poly.pdbx_strand_id
1 'polypeptide(L)'
;MPETRVHTDFAASICHRVTGAAEPLIEDFRSRGTPDIELKGKSKSRSKKVPDIAWGRFPLETNPPNVAEVAYSHPSGPQDPKILKVCQGYLEGTRGRRRIRAVLGFKIYYPTNPTSNFEAILEHLNECFAGV
;
A
#
# COMPACT_ATOMS: atom_id res chain seq x y z
N MET A 1 -10.00 10.03 5.33
CA MET A 1 -9.97 11.32 4.59
C MET A 1 -10.13 11.01 3.10
N PRO A 2 -10.69 11.93 2.28
CA PRO A 2 -10.69 11.73 0.83
C PRO A 2 -9.26 11.60 0.30
N GLU A 3 -9.09 10.82 -0.77
CA GLU A 3 -7.80 10.68 -1.46
C GLU A 3 -7.37 12.06 -1.96
N THR A 4 -6.15 12.48 -1.62
CA THR A 4 -5.63 13.78 -2.04
C THR A 4 -4.67 13.58 -3.20
N ARG A 5 -4.48 14.64 -3.99
CA ARG A 5 -3.52 14.66 -5.10
C ARG A 5 -2.11 14.21 -4.67
N VAL A 6 -1.69 14.51 -3.44
CA VAL A 6 -0.38 14.07 -2.91
C VAL A 6 -0.30 12.56 -2.80
N HIS A 7 -1.35 11.89 -2.32
CA HIS A 7 -1.40 10.42 -2.24
C HIS A 7 -1.41 9.80 -3.63
N THR A 8 -2.28 10.27 -4.52
CA THR A 8 -2.39 9.75 -5.88
C THR A 8 -1.07 9.93 -6.66
N ASP A 9 -0.45 11.11 -6.59
CA ASP A 9 0.83 11.39 -7.26
C ASP A 9 1.97 10.56 -6.66
N PHE A 10 1.99 10.36 -5.35
CA PHE A 10 2.98 9.50 -4.67
C PHE A 10 2.81 8.03 -5.06
N ALA A 11 1.59 7.50 -5.01
CA ALA A 11 1.29 6.14 -5.39
C ALA A 11 1.65 5.87 -6.86
N ALA A 12 1.32 6.80 -7.76
CA ALA A 12 1.72 6.74 -9.16
C ALA A 12 3.24 6.74 -9.34
N SER A 13 3.97 7.58 -8.59
CA SER A 13 5.44 7.63 -8.63
C SER A 13 6.08 6.31 -8.18
N ILE A 14 5.62 5.74 -7.07
CA ILE A 14 6.09 4.43 -6.57
C ILE A 14 5.77 3.33 -7.58
N CYS A 15 4.55 3.29 -8.09
CA CYS A 15 4.10 2.34 -9.10
C CYS A 15 5.03 2.35 -10.33
N HIS A 16 5.33 3.53 -10.86
CA HIS A 16 6.21 3.71 -12.00
C HIS A 16 7.65 3.24 -11.70
N ARG A 17 8.22 3.65 -10.56
CA ARG A 17 9.61 3.31 -10.18
C ARG A 17 9.80 1.80 -9.97
N VAL A 18 8.89 1.15 -9.26
CA VAL A 18 8.97 -0.30 -9.02
C VAL A 18 8.79 -1.07 -10.33
N THR A 19 7.84 -0.67 -11.16
CA THR A 19 7.61 -1.32 -12.47
C THR A 19 8.84 -1.19 -13.37
N GLY A 20 9.36 0.04 -13.54
CA GLY A 20 10.52 0.28 -14.39
C GLY A 20 11.81 -0.38 -13.89
N ALA A 21 11.97 -0.58 -12.59
CA ALA A 21 13.11 -1.31 -12.03
C ALA A 21 12.98 -2.83 -12.21
N ALA A 22 11.76 -3.36 -12.19
CA ALA A 22 11.51 -4.81 -12.23
C ALA A 22 11.31 -5.35 -13.66
N GLU A 23 10.75 -4.58 -14.58
CA GLU A 23 10.51 -4.98 -15.98
C GLU A 23 11.74 -5.60 -16.67
N PRO A 24 12.97 -5.06 -16.53
CA PRO A 24 14.16 -5.65 -17.15
C PRO A 24 14.59 -6.99 -16.53
N LEU A 25 14.14 -7.29 -15.31
CA LEU A 25 14.58 -8.44 -14.52
C LEU A 25 13.53 -9.55 -14.49
N ILE A 26 12.26 -9.20 -14.65
CA ILE A 26 11.12 -10.10 -14.52
C ILE A 26 10.21 -9.91 -15.73
N GLU A 27 10.26 -10.88 -16.63
CA GLU A 27 9.41 -10.89 -17.81
C GLU A 27 7.92 -10.79 -17.45
N ASP A 28 7.22 -9.92 -18.17
CA ASP A 28 5.80 -9.59 -18.02
C ASP A 28 5.36 -8.98 -16.68
N PHE A 29 6.31 -8.53 -15.87
CA PHE A 29 6.01 -7.82 -14.64
C PHE A 29 5.40 -6.45 -14.94
N ARG A 30 4.20 -6.21 -14.42
CA ARG A 30 3.48 -4.95 -14.64
C ARG A 30 2.60 -4.58 -13.45
N SER A 31 2.32 -3.29 -13.32
CA SER A 31 1.24 -2.82 -12.44
C SER A 31 -0.11 -3.29 -12.96
N ARG A 32 -1.01 -3.69 -12.06
CA ARG A 32 -2.33 -4.22 -12.42
C ARG A 32 -3.44 -3.60 -11.57
N GLY A 33 -4.68 -3.73 -12.05
CA GLY A 33 -5.86 -3.44 -11.25
C GLY A 33 -5.81 -4.21 -9.93
N THR A 34 -6.06 -3.50 -8.84
CA THR A 34 -5.92 -3.97 -7.47
C THR A 34 -7.11 -4.87 -7.12
N PRO A 35 -6.87 -6.10 -6.61
CA PRO A 35 -7.97 -6.99 -6.25
C PRO A 35 -8.65 -6.52 -4.97
N ASP A 36 -9.96 -6.74 -4.86
CA ASP A 36 -10.67 -6.65 -3.58
C ASP A 36 -10.15 -7.71 -2.62
N ILE A 37 -9.61 -7.29 -1.46
CA ILE A 37 -9.14 -8.21 -0.42
C ILE A 37 -10.05 -8.10 0.79
N GLU A 38 -10.55 -9.24 1.26
CA GLU A 38 -11.26 -9.30 2.54
C GLU A 38 -10.24 -9.29 3.68
N LEU A 39 -10.22 -8.19 4.44
CA LEU A 39 -9.43 -8.13 5.67
C LEU A 39 -10.13 -8.95 6.75
N LYS A 40 -9.39 -9.82 7.44
CA LYS A 40 -9.90 -10.51 8.62
C LYS A 40 -10.13 -9.52 9.76
N GLY A 41 -11.39 -9.19 10.04
CA GLY A 41 -11.80 -8.45 11.22
C GLY A 41 -12.01 -9.35 12.44
N LYS A 42 -11.95 -8.77 13.65
CA LYS A 42 -12.32 -9.45 14.92
C LYS A 42 -13.84 -9.69 15.05
N SER A 43 -14.67 -8.99 14.29
CA SER A 43 -16.12 -9.14 14.27
C SER A 43 -16.59 -9.81 12.96
N LYS A 44 -17.82 -10.33 12.94
CA LYS A 44 -18.45 -10.94 11.76
C LYS A 44 -18.57 -10.02 10.53
N SER A 45 -18.15 -8.75 10.59
CA SER A 45 -18.08 -7.86 9.43
C SER A 45 -16.73 -7.98 8.75
N ARG A 46 -16.70 -8.60 7.56
CA ARG A 46 -15.52 -8.55 6.68
C ARG A 46 -15.49 -7.17 6.02
N SER A 47 -14.44 -6.39 6.26
CA SER A 47 -14.21 -5.17 5.48
C SER A 47 -13.40 -5.53 4.23
N LYS A 48 -13.96 -5.27 3.05
CA LYS A 48 -13.20 -5.31 1.81
C LYS A 48 -12.30 -4.09 1.75
N LYS A 49 -11.05 -4.30 1.39
CA LYS A 49 -10.07 -3.24 1.21
C LYS A 49 -9.30 -3.53 -0.08
N VAL A 50 -9.12 -2.48 -0.86
CA VAL A 50 -8.40 -2.48 -2.12
C VAL A 50 -7.04 -1.85 -1.84
N PRO A 51 -5.92 -2.52 -2.15
CA PRO A 51 -4.60 -1.89 -2.09
C PRO A 51 -4.50 -0.72 -3.06
N ASP A 52 -3.65 0.25 -2.75
CA ASP A 52 -3.41 1.38 -3.65
C ASP A 52 -2.65 0.96 -4.92
N ILE A 53 -1.74 -0.01 -4.78
CA ILE A 53 -0.92 -0.50 -5.90
C ILE A 53 -0.83 -2.02 -5.87
N ALA A 54 -0.78 -2.65 -7.04
CA ALA A 54 -0.62 -4.09 -7.18
C ALA A 54 0.25 -4.45 -8.39
N TRP A 55 1.12 -5.43 -8.23
CA TRP A 55 2.01 -5.95 -9.29
C TRP A 55 1.98 -7.46 -9.37
N GLY A 56 2.17 -7.97 -10.58
CA GLY A 56 2.31 -9.40 -10.84
C GLY A 56 2.75 -9.67 -12.27
N ARG A 57 3.04 -10.94 -12.56
CA ARG A 57 3.37 -11.41 -13.91
C ARG A 57 2.08 -11.76 -14.65
N PHE A 58 1.87 -11.15 -15.81
CA PHE A 58 0.74 -11.51 -16.67
C PHE A 58 1.21 -12.37 -17.83
N PRO A 59 0.46 -13.39 -18.28
CA PRO A 59 -0.85 -13.81 -17.79
C PRO A 59 -0.79 -14.85 -16.65
N LEU A 60 0.41 -15.13 -16.11
CA LEU A 60 0.65 -16.24 -15.18
C LEU A 60 -0.12 -16.11 -13.86
N GLU A 61 -0.36 -14.88 -13.40
CA GLU A 61 -0.98 -14.61 -12.11
C GLU A 61 -2.36 -14.00 -12.31
N THR A 62 -3.41 -14.67 -11.86
CA THR A 62 -4.78 -14.13 -11.94
C THR A 62 -5.02 -13.02 -10.93
N ASN A 63 -4.37 -13.10 -9.76
CA ASN A 63 -4.32 -12.05 -8.76
C ASN A 63 -2.88 -11.56 -8.60
N PRO A 64 -2.65 -10.24 -8.54
CA PRO A 64 -1.32 -9.70 -8.26
C PRO A 64 -0.83 -10.15 -6.87
N PRO A 65 0.29 -10.87 -6.76
CA PRO A 65 0.80 -11.35 -5.47
C PRO A 65 1.56 -10.28 -4.68
N ASN A 66 1.93 -9.16 -5.30
CA ASN A 66 2.66 -8.09 -4.64
C ASN A 66 1.77 -6.86 -4.61
N VAL A 67 1.61 -6.22 -3.45
CA VAL A 67 0.76 -5.04 -3.31
C VAL A 67 1.45 -3.96 -2.50
N ALA A 68 0.97 -2.72 -2.61
CA ALA A 68 1.36 -1.64 -1.72
C ALA A 68 0.17 -0.85 -1.21
N GLU A 69 0.32 -0.31 -0.01
CA GLU A 69 -0.59 0.64 0.62
C GLU A 69 0.17 1.94 0.93
N VAL A 70 -0.50 3.06 0.72
CA VAL A 70 -0.04 4.41 1.05
C VAL A 70 -1.02 4.98 2.08
N ALA A 71 -0.55 5.24 3.28
CA ALA A 71 -1.34 5.85 4.35
C ALA A 71 -0.82 7.23 4.71
N TYR A 72 -1.69 8.08 5.27
CA TYR A 72 -1.26 9.35 5.82
C TYR A 72 -0.75 9.20 7.25
N SER A 73 0.28 9.96 7.56
CA SER A 73 0.67 10.29 8.92
C SER A 73 0.22 11.73 9.20
N HIS A 74 -0.45 11.92 10.33
CA HIS A 74 -0.88 13.25 10.79
C HIS A 74 -0.64 13.39 12.30
N PRO A 75 -0.08 14.51 12.78
CA PRO A 75 0.22 14.70 14.21
C PRO A 75 -1.04 14.70 15.10
N SER A 76 -2.15 15.21 14.57
CA SER A 76 -3.43 15.40 15.29
C SER A 76 -4.61 14.73 14.59
N GLY A 77 -4.34 13.81 13.65
CA GLY A 77 -5.38 13.12 12.91
C GLY A 77 -5.80 11.86 13.66
N PRO A 78 -6.96 11.26 13.35
CA PRO A 78 -7.22 9.89 13.78
C PRO A 78 -6.00 9.07 13.38
N GLN A 79 -5.40 8.33 14.33
CA GLN A 79 -4.37 7.37 14.00
C GLN A 79 -4.97 6.43 12.96
N ASP A 80 -4.64 6.66 11.70
CA ASP A 80 -5.07 5.79 10.59
C ASP A 80 -4.75 4.36 11.03
N PRO A 81 -5.64 3.38 10.77
CA PRO A 81 -5.43 2.01 11.23
C PRO A 81 -4.02 1.61 10.83
N LYS A 82 -3.13 1.48 11.85
CA LYS A 82 -1.68 1.41 11.68
C LYS A 82 -1.39 0.66 10.39
N ILE A 83 -0.81 1.30 9.38
CA ILE A 83 -0.58 0.74 8.03
C ILE A 83 -0.12 -0.74 8.08
N LEU A 84 0.67 -1.07 9.11
CA LEU A 84 1.02 -2.43 9.56
C LEU A 84 -0.14 -3.43 9.63
N LYS A 85 -1.25 -3.10 10.31
CA LYS A 85 -2.45 -3.94 10.43
C LYS A 85 -3.13 -4.17 9.08
N VAL A 86 -3.18 -3.14 8.22
CA VAL A 86 -3.76 -3.28 6.87
C VAL A 86 -2.87 -4.20 6.04
N CYS A 87 -1.56 -3.94 6.03
CA CYS A 87 -0.58 -4.74 5.31
C CYS A 87 -0.57 -6.20 5.78
N GLN A 88 -0.58 -6.43 7.09
CA GLN A 88 -0.70 -7.76 7.68
C GLN A 88 -2.03 -8.43 7.30
N GLY A 89 -3.13 -7.66 7.28
CA GLY A 89 -4.42 -8.14 6.84
C GLY A 89 -4.44 -8.61 5.38
N TYR A 90 -3.66 -8.00 4.49
CA TYR A 90 -3.50 -8.48 3.11
C TYR A 90 -2.79 -9.83 3.03
N LEU A 91 -1.72 -10.01 3.81
CA LEU A 91 -0.99 -11.27 3.90
C LEU A 91 -1.85 -12.40 4.49
N GLU A 92 -2.69 -12.09 5.49
CA GLU A 92 -3.54 -13.07 6.16
C GLU A 92 -4.89 -13.35 5.47
N GLY A 93 -5.40 -12.36 4.74
CA GLY A 93 -6.71 -12.36 4.09
C GLY A 93 -6.76 -13.14 2.78
N THR A 94 -5.61 -13.49 2.22
CA THR A 94 -5.51 -14.17 0.93
C THR A 94 -4.94 -15.59 1.04
N ARG A 95 -5.40 -16.53 0.20
CA ARG A 95 -4.99 -17.96 0.25
C ARG A 95 -4.85 -18.58 -1.14
N GLY A 96 -4.08 -19.67 -1.21
CA GLY A 96 -3.93 -20.46 -2.43
C GLY A 96 -3.36 -19.65 -3.60
N ARG A 97 -3.93 -19.82 -4.80
CA ARG A 97 -3.52 -19.08 -6.01
C ARG A 97 -3.79 -17.57 -5.97
N ARG A 98 -4.55 -17.11 -4.97
CA ARG A 98 -4.86 -15.69 -4.74
C ARG A 98 -3.99 -15.05 -3.65
N ARG A 99 -3.02 -15.80 -3.11
CA ARG A 99 -2.18 -15.38 -1.99
C ARG A 99 -1.28 -14.21 -2.38
N ILE A 100 -1.36 -13.15 -1.59
CA ILE A 100 -0.39 -12.06 -1.56
C ILE A 100 0.86 -12.59 -0.86
N ARG A 101 1.99 -12.41 -1.53
CA ARG A 101 3.32 -12.87 -1.14
C ARG A 101 4.21 -11.74 -0.63
N ALA A 102 3.89 -10.51 -0.98
CA ALA A 102 4.62 -9.36 -0.47
C ALA A 102 3.70 -8.13 -0.37
N VAL A 103 3.93 -7.33 0.66
CA VAL A 103 3.24 -6.05 0.88
C VAL A 103 4.26 -4.97 1.23
N LEU A 104 4.15 -3.82 0.55
CA LEU A 104 4.87 -2.60 0.88
C LEU A 104 3.92 -1.58 1.51
N GLY A 105 4.26 -1.04 2.67
CA GLY A 105 3.51 0.03 3.33
C GLY A 105 4.31 1.32 3.32
N PHE A 106 3.73 2.39 2.77
CA PHE A 106 4.31 3.73 2.76
C PHE A 106 3.48 4.67 3.62
N LYS A 107 4.12 5.39 4.54
CA LYS A 107 3.49 6.54 5.19
C LYS A 107 3.96 7.83 4.55
N ILE A 108 3.01 8.64 4.13
CA ILE A 108 3.27 10.01 3.66
C ILE A 108 2.78 11.00 4.69
N TYR A 109 3.52 12.09 4.89
CA TYR A 109 3.10 13.16 5.78
C TYR A 109 2.18 14.12 5.03
N TYR A 110 1.01 14.41 5.61
CA TYR A 110 0.14 15.46 5.11
C TYR A 110 0.20 16.67 6.07
N PRO A 111 0.88 17.76 5.68
CA PRO A 111 0.85 18.98 6.47
C PRO A 111 -0.55 19.61 6.37
N THR A 112 -1.30 19.65 7.47
CA THR A 112 -2.50 20.51 7.55
C THR A 112 -2.15 21.98 7.74
N ASN A 113 -0.90 22.28 8.10
CA ASN A 113 -0.38 23.62 8.21
C ASN A 113 0.93 23.70 7.40
N PRO A 114 1.05 24.55 6.36
CA PRO A 114 2.22 24.63 5.49
C PRO A 114 3.50 25.11 6.21
N THR A 115 3.38 25.54 7.47
CA THR A 115 4.48 25.94 8.34
C THR A 115 4.98 24.83 9.28
N SER A 116 4.44 23.61 9.21
CA SER A 116 4.92 22.53 10.09
C SER A 116 6.34 22.09 9.69
N ASN A 117 7.22 22.10 10.69
CA ASN A 117 8.67 21.96 10.56
C ASN A 117 9.06 20.71 9.75
N PHE A 118 10.08 20.85 8.92
CA PHE A 118 10.77 19.76 8.22
C PHE A 118 11.11 18.57 9.15
N GLU A 119 11.40 18.84 10.42
CA GLU A 119 11.62 17.82 11.46
C GLU A 119 10.38 16.94 11.72
N ALA A 120 9.17 17.51 11.72
CA ALA A 120 7.94 16.73 11.85
C ALA A 120 7.70 15.83 10.63
N ILE A 121 8.08 16.30 9.43
CA ILE A 121 8.07 15.48 8.21
C ILE A 121 9.03 14.29 8.39
N LEU A 122 10.26 14.53 8.84
CA LEU A 122 11.27 13.49 9.03
C LEU A 122 10.90 12.49 10.15
N GLU A 123 10.34 12.96 11.27
CA GLU A 123 9.87 12.08 12.36
C GLU A 123 8.76 11.12 11.89
N HIS A 124 7.91 11.56 10.95
CA HIS A 124 6.77 10.79 10.47
C HIS A 124 7.05 9.90 9.24
N LEU A 125 8.11 10.18 8.48
CA LEU A 125 8.56 9.33 7.36
C LEU A 125 9.20 8.00 7.80
N ASN A 126 9.43 7.80 9.10
CA ASN A 126 10.17 6.67 9.67
C ASN A 126 9.46 5.30 9.66
N GLU A 127 8.26 5.18 9.09
CA GLU A 127 7.55 3.90 9.06
C GLU A 127 7.26 3.44 7.63
N CYS A 128 8.31 2.96 6.96
CA CYS A 128 8.16 2.08 5.80
C CYS A 128 8.04 0.63 6.29
N PHE A 129 7.07 -0.11 5.77
CA PHE A 129 6.88 -1.53 6.06
C PHE A 129 7.15 -2.35 4.81
N ALA A 130 7.91 -3.43 4.96
CA ALA A 130 8.00 -4.49 3.98
C ALA A 130 7.70 -5.81 4.67
N GLY A 131 6.68 -6.53 4.22
CA GLY A 131 6.30 -7.84 4.72
C GLY A 131 6.26 -8.87 3.59
N VAL A 132 6.63 -10.11 3.90
CA VAL A 132 6.62 -11.28 3.01
C VAL A 132 5.85 -12.45 3.62
#